data_AF-A0A3B4AWK7-F1
#
_entry.id   AF-A0A3B4AWK7-F1
#
_cell.length_a   1.000
_cell.length_b   1.000
_cell.length_c   1.000
_cell.angle_alpha   90.00
_cell.angle_beta   90.00
_cell.angle_gamma   90.00
#
_symmetry.space_group_name_H-M   'P 1'
#
loop_
_entity.id
_entity.type
_entity.pdbx_description
1 polymer ?
#
loop_
_entity_poly.entity_id
_entity_poly.type
_entity_poly.pdbx_seq_one_letter_code
_entity_poly.pdbx_strand_id
1 'polypeptide(L)'
;MDHKMADRRLIRLSSVPERLTREKLEESDWVTFAVVVSKVTPQSSNSGKTFSIWKLNDLHNLEVFVSLLLFGEVHKEHWKTEPGTVIGLLNPNPMKQKEGYNGVSLTVDHPQKVLLMGEAQDYGTCKGVKKNGEPCSQIVNMCQFCQYHVKAQYKKMSSKRAELQSSFSGKAPNKFKGKGSNLREKLCQDGFYYGGVSSAACAASM
;
A
#
# COMPACT_ATOMS: atom_id res chain seq x y z
N MET A 1 -0.86 -26.62 2.65
CA MET A 1 -0.64 -25.36 3.40
C MET A 1 -1.13 -25.51 4.83
N ASP A 2 -2.32 -26.07 5.02
CA ASP A 2 -2.98 -26.21 6.33
C ASP A 2 -2.10 -26.88 7.40
N HIS A 3 -1.43 -27.99 7.09
CA HIS A 3 -0.50 -28.61 8.05
C HIS A 3 0.74 -27.77 8.41
N LYS A 4 1.18 -26.88 7.51
CA LYS A 4 2.31 -25.97 7.78
C LYS A 4 1.87 -24.71 8.53
N MET A 5 0.57 -24.44 8.60
CA MET A 5 -0.01 -23.26 9.24
C MET A 5 -0.80 -23.61 10.50
N ALA A 6 -1.13 -24.89 10.69
CA ALA A 6 -1.76 -25.42 11.89
C ALA A 6 -0.93 -25.05 13.12
N ASP A 7 -1.61 -24.57 14.16
CA ASP A 7 -1.05 -24.18 15.45
C ASP A 7 -0.04 -23.02 15.44
N ARG A 8 0.11 -22.31 14.29
CA ARG A 8 0.99 -21.14 14.16
C ARG A 8 0.22 -19.84 14.18
N ARG A 9 0.79 -18.84 14.87
CA ARG A 9 0.25 -17.48 14.88
C ARG A 9 0.60 -16.75 13.59
N LEU A 10 -0.40 -16.41 12.78
CA LEU A 10 -0.19 -15.56 11.60
C LEU A 10 0.04 -14.10 12.04
N ILE A 11 1.19 -13.55 11.67
CA ILE A 11 1.56 -12.15 11.90
C ILE A 11 1.79 -11.49 10.55
N ARG A 12 1.17 -10.32 10.32
CA ARG A 12 1.41 -9.55 9.09
C ARG A 12 2.80 -8.92 9.14
N LEU A 13 3.51 -8.95 8.01
CA LEU A 13 4.85 -8.37 7.89
C LEU A 13 4.87 -6.90 8.31
N SER A 14 3.84 -6.15 7.92
CA SER A 14 3.65 -4.74 8.28
C SER A 14 3.57 -4.46 9.78
N SER A 15 3.16 -5.45 10.58
CA SER A 15 3.07 -5.36 12.05
C SER A 15 4.30 -5.87 12.78
N VAL A 16 5.22 -6.56 12.09
CA VAL A 16 6.43 -7.14 12.69
C VAL A 16 7.30 -6.09 13.38
N PRO A 17 7.56 -4.89 12.81
CA PRO A 17 8.38 -3.89 13.49
C PRO A 17 7.85 -3.47 14.86
N GLU A 18 6.55 -3.23 14.95
CA GLU A 18 5.90 -2.85 16.21
C GLU A 18 5.87 -4.01 17.21
N ARG A 19 5.62 -5.23 16.73
CA ARG A 19 5.53 -6.42 17.60
C ARG A 19 6.86 -6.84 18.17
N LEU A 20 7.95 -6.72 17.42
CA LEU A 20 9.30 -7.00 17.92
C LEU A 20 9.70 -6.09 19.08
N THR A 21 9.15 -4.87 19.16
CA THR A 21 9.41 -3.95 20.28
C THR A 21 8.56 -4.29 21.51
N ARG A 22 7.33 -4.80 21.30
CA ARG A 22 6.35 -5.04 22.38
C ARG A 22 6.39 -6.45 22.96
N GLU A 23 6.72 -7.43 22.13
CA GLU A 23 6.62 -8.86 22.44
C GLU A 23 7.94 -9.57 22.13
N LYS A 24 8.28 -10.59 22.92
CA LYS A 24 9.36 -11.52 22.59
C LYS A 24 8.85 -12.57 21.59
N LEU A 25 8.92 -12.24 20.30
CA LEU A 25 8.49 -13.14 19.23
C LEU A 25 9.35 -14.41 19.10
N GLU A 26 10.50 -14.48 19.76
CA GLU A 26 11.38 -15.66 19.81
C GLU A 26 10.75 -16.85 20.55
N GLU A 27 9.81 -16.59 21.47
CA GLU A 27 9.16 -17.62 22.30
C GLU A 27 7.82 -18.10 21.70
N SER A 28 7.38 -17.53 20.56
CA SER A 28 6.12 -17.84 19.90
C SER A 28 6.35 -18.59 18.59
N ASP A 29 5.50 -19.56 18.26
CA ASP A 29 5.44 -20.13 16.90
C ASP A 29 4.58 -19.21 16.00
N TRP A 30 5.21 -18.52 15.06
CA TRP A 30 4.55 -17.57 14.18
C TRP A 30 5.03 -17.67 12.73
N VAL A 31 4.16 -17.21 11.83
CA VAL A 31 4.39 -17.20 10.39
C VAL A 31 4.01 -15.84 9.83
N THR A 32 4.78 -15.38 8.84
CA THR A 32 4.43 -14.20 8.03
C THR A 32 4.55 -14.52 6.56
N PHE A 33 3.79 -13.80 5.75
CA PHE A 33 3.88 -13.86 4.30
C PHE A 33 4.40 -12.54 3.75
N ALA A 34 5.16 -12.63 2.68
CA ALA A 34 5.70 -11.47 2.01
C ALA A 34 6.00 -11.76 0.54
N VAL A 35 6.16 -10.71 -0.24
CA VAL A 35 6.66 -10.75 -1.61
C VAL A 35 8.10 -10.23 -1.62
N VAL A 36 8.97 -10.91 -2.37
CA VAL A 36 10.34 -10.47 -2.60
C VAL A 36 10.33 -9.27 -3.56
N VAL A 37 10.57 -8.06 -3.05
CA VAL A 37 10.53 -6.82 -3.84
C VAL A 37 11.85 -6.61 -4.59
N SER A 38 12.98 -6.80 -3.89
CA SER A 38 14.31 -6.65 -4.48
C SER A 38 15.32 -7.52 -3.74
N LYS A 39 16.37 -7.93 -4.44
CA LYS A 39 17.46 -8.74 -3.89
C LYS A 39 18.82 -8.09 -4.09
N VAL A 40 19.71 -8.26 -3.11
CA VAL A 40 21.12 -7.88 -3.20
C VAL A 40 21.96 -9.05 -2.68
N THR A 41 23.09 -9.35 -3.31
CA THR A 41 23.98 -10.44 -2.92
C THR A 41 25.38 -9.91 -2.59
N PRO A 42 25.55 -9.23 -1.45
CA PRO A 42 26.86 -8.73 -1.04
C PRO A 42 27.78 -9.86 -0.56
N GLN A 43 29.08 -9.57 -0.52
CA GLN A 43 30.07 -10.36 0.20
C GLN A 43 30.28 -9.79 1.61
N SER A 44 30.33 -10.68 2.60
CA SER A 44 30.60 -10.30 3.99
C SER A 44 32.03 -9.80 4.13
N SER A 45 32.20 -8.58 4.66
CA SER A 45 33.51 -8.00 4.96
C SER A 45 34.31 -8.82 5.98
N ASN A 46 33.62 -9.48 6.91
CA ASN A 46 34.26 -10.14 8.05
C ASN A 46 34.62 -11.60 7.76
N SER A 47 33.87 -12.26 6.87
CA SER A 47 34.02 -13.70 6.62
C SER A 47 34.34 -14.05 5.16
N GLY A 48 34.27 -13.08 4.24
CA GLY A 48 34.39 -13.31 2.80
C GLY A 48 33.22 -14.11 2.19
N LYS A 49 32.29 -14.62 2.99
CA LYS A 49 31.17 -15.45 2.53
C LYS A 49 30.09 -14.57 1.88
N THR A 50 29.54 -15.04 0.77
CA THR A 50 28.38 -14.43 0.13
C THR A 50 27.12 -14.68 0.93
N PHE A 51 26.24 -13.70 0.97
CA PHE A 51 24.92 -13.82 1.58
C PHE A 51 23.91 -13.03 0.74
N SER A 52 22.62 -13.32 0.91
CA SER A 52 21.56 -12.57 0.23
C SER A 52 20.82 -11.69 1.20
N ILE A 53 20.46 -10.48 0.74
CA ILE A 53 19.54 -9.59 1.43
C ILE A 53 18.31 -9.42 0.54
N TRP A 54 17.16 -9.81 1.06
CA TRP A 54 15.87 -9.65 0.40
C TRP A 54 15.09 -8.53 1.06
N LYS A 55 14.58 -7.61 0.25
CA LYS A 55 13.62 -6.60 0.69
C LYS A 55 12.23 -7.16 0.51
N LEU A 56 11.47 -7.24 1.61
CA LEU A 56 10.17 -7.89 1.67
C LEU A 56 9.06 -6.87 1.93
N ASN A 57 7.89 -7.12 1.35
CA ASN A 57 6.66 -6.36 1.59
C ASN A 57 5.44 -7.29 1.54
N ASP A 58 4.41 -7.06 2.35
CA ASP A 58 3.18 -7.89 2.38
C ASP A 58 2.09 -7.46 1.38
N LEU A 59 2.37 -6.45 0.54
CA LEU A 59 1.43 -5.80 -0.38
C LEU A 59 0.19 -5.17 0.27
N HIS A 60 0.06 -5.22 1.59
CA HIS A 60 -1.01 -4.53 2.33
C HIS A 60 -0.56 -3.14 2.74
N ASN A 61 0.59 -3.03 3.41
CA ASN A 61 1.20 -1.75 3.70
C ASN A 61 2.48 -1.58 2.87
N LEU A 62 2.35 -0.87 1.74
CA LEU A 62 3.44 -0.64 0.78
C LEU A 62 4.56 0.28 1.30
N GLU A 63 4.42 0.85 2.50
CA GLU A 63 5.42 1.70 3.13
C GLU A 63 6.35 0.92 4.06
N VAL A 64 5.87 -0.19 4.62
CA VAL A 64 6.63 -0.98 5.59
C VAL A 64 7.40 -2.07 4.86
N PHE A 65 8.73 -2.02 4.98
CA PHE A 65 9.62 -3.03 4.42
C PHE A 65 10.42 -3.71 5.53
N VAL A 66 10.59 -5.01 5.37
CA VAL A 66 11.43 -5.83 6.25
C VAL A 66 12.55 -6.43 5.41
N SER A 67 13.77 -6.41 5.94
CA SER A 67 14.91 -7.05 5.29
C SER A 67 15.06 -8.47 5.81
N LEU A 68 15.16 -9.45 4.93
CA LEU A 68 15.52 -10.83 5.27
C LEU A 68 16.94 -11.11 4.81
N LEU A 69 17.80 -11.49 5.73
CA LEU A 69 19.17 -11.89 5.46
C LEU A 69 19.24 -13.41 5.42
N LEU A 70 19.76 -13.94 4.32
CA LEU A 70 19.94 -15.37 4.10
C LEU A 70 21.42 -15.69 4.14
N PHE A 71 21.83 -16.58 5.04
CA PHE A 71 23.22 -17.00 5.23
C PHE A 71 23.39 -18.49 4.93
N GLY A 72 24.63 -18.91 4.64
CA GLY A 72 25.01 -20.33 4.57
C GLY A 72 24.14 -21.15 3.60
N GLU A 73 23.57 -22.25 4.09
CA GLU A 73 22.75 -23.15 3.29
C GLU A 73 21.46 -22.49 2.78
N VAL A 74 20.85 -21.62 3.59
CA VAL A 74 19.64 -20.87 3.18
C VAL A 74 19.93 -19.99 1.97
N HIS A 75 21.09 -19.32 1.96
CA HIS A 75 21.54 -18.55 0.81
C HIS A 75 21.72 -19.46 -0.40
N LYS A 76 22.46 -20.56 -0.28
CA LYS A 76 22.75 -21.47 -1.41
C LYS A 76 21.48 -22.03 -2.06
N GLU A 77 20.46 -22.35 -1.26
CA GLU A 77 19.21 -22.92 -1.74
C GLU A 77 18.32 -21.86 -2.42
N HIS A 78 18.17 -20.69 -1.80
CA HIS A 78 17.13 -19.73 -2.21
C HIS A 78 17.64 -18.52 -2.99
N TRP A 79 18.94 -18.23 -3.09
CA TRP A 79 19.43 -16.96 -3.68
C TRP A 79 18.98 -16.69 -5.12
N LYS A 80 18.65 -17.73 -5.89
CA LYS A 80 18.19 -17.62 -7.28
C LYS A 80 16.72 -17.23 -7.40
N THR A 81 15.94 -17.22 -6.31
CA THR A 81 14.52 -16.82 -6.33
C THR A 81 14.35 -15.45 -6.99
N GLU A 82 13.30 -15.34 -7.79
CA GLU A 82 12.99 -14.15 -8.57
C GLU A 82 12.23 -13.12 -7.72
N PRO A 83 12.51 -11.81 -7.89
CA PRO A 83 11.64 -10.78 -7.35
C PRO A 83 10.20 -10.95 -7.86
N GLY A 84 9.20 -10.65 -7.04
CA GLY A 84 7.80 -10.96 -7.30
C GLY A 84 7.34 -12.31 -6.73
N THR A 85 8.25 -13.14 -6.22
CA THR A 85 7.88 -14.40 -5.57
C THR A 85 7.24 -14.15 -4.20
N VAL A 86 6.09 -14.77 -3.95
CA VAL A 86 5.43 -14.88 -2.65
C VAL A 86 6.16 -15.94 -1.82
N ILE A 87 6.56 -15.54 -0.62
CA ILE A 87 7.22 -16.39 0.35
C ILE A 87 6.47 -16.40 1.69
N GLY A 88 6.42 -17.56 2.33
CA GLY A 88 6.11 -17.72 3.73
C GLY A 88 7.40 -17.83 4.54
N LEU A 89 7.48 -17.09 5.64
CA LEU A 89 8.58 -17.16 6.60
C LEU A 89 8.07 -17.72 7.91
N LEU A 90 8.67 -18.83 8.33
CA LEU A 90 8.31 -19.55 9.54
C LEU A 90 9.35 -19.23 10.61
N ASN A 91 8.92 -18.75 11.78
CA ASN A 91 9.79 -18.45 12.93
C ASN A 91 11.12 -17.77 12.56
N PRO A 92 11.10 -16.63 11.85
CA PRO A 92 12.32 -15.91 11.55
C PRO A 92 12.87 -15.26 12.83
N ASN A 93 14.20 -15.27 12.95
CA ASN A 93 14.92 -14.70 14.08
C ASN A 93 15.18 -13.20 13.83
N PRO A 94 14.83 -12.30 14.76
CA PRO A 94 15.16 -10.89 14.64
C PRO A 94 16.68 -10.68 14.76
N MET A 95 17.22 -9.83 13.90
CA MET A 95 18.63 -9.43 13.97
C MET A 95 18.77 -8.08 14.69
N LYS A 96 19.91 -7.90 15.36
CA LYS A 96 20.30 -6.60 15.90
C LYS A 96 20.34 -5.57 14.77
N GLN A 97 19.67 -4.43 14.98
CA GLN A 97 19.71 -3.34 14.03
C GLN A 97 21.14 -2.82 13.89
N LYS A 98 21.53 -2.56 12.64
CA LYS A 98 22.82 -1.92 12.36
C LYS A 98 22.68 -0.43 12.61
N GLU A 99 23.69 0.19 13.20
CA GLU A 99 23.71 1.64 13.43
C GLU A 99 23.43 2.40 12.11
N GLY A 100 22.45 3.31 12.15
CA GLY A 100 22.00 4.08 10.98
C GLY A 100 20.93 3.40 10.11
N TYR A 101 20.53 2.16 10.40
CA TYR A 101 19.42 1.49 9.71
C TYR A 101 18.17 1.40 10.60
N ASN A 102 17.14 2.19 10.28
CA ASN A 102 15.89 2.23 11.04
C ASN A 102 14.91 1.10 10.67
N GLY A 103 15.27 0.18 9.77
CA GLY A 103 14.40 -0.92 9.36
C GLY A 103 14.55 -2.15 10.24
N VAL A 104 13.64 -3.11 10.05
CA VAL A 104 13.72 -4.43 10.70
C VAL A 104 14.50 -5.38 9.81
N SER A 105 15.42 -6.11 10.44
CA SER A 105 16.18 -7.19 9.81
C SER A 105 15.83 -8.52 10.46
N LEU A 106 15.50 -9.51 9.65
CA LEU A 106 15.21 -10.87 10.05
C LEU A 106 16.23 -11.82 9.42
N THR A 107 16.45 -12.97 10.03
CA THR A 107 17.24 -14.09 9.48
C THR A 107 16.53 -15.41 9.75
N VAL A 108 16.90 -16.43 9.00
CA VAL A 108 16.45 -17.81 9.23
C VAL A 108 17.67 -18.73 9.34
N ASP A 109 17.53 -19.77 10.12
CA ASP A 109 18.55 -20.79 10.41
C ASP A 109 18.48 -21.99 9.45
N HIS A 110 17.29 -22.33 8.95
CA HIS A 110 17.05 -23.51 8.10
C HIS A 110 16.32 -23.15 6.79
N PRO A 111 16.72 -23.71 5.63
CA PRO A 111 16.07 -23.42 4.34
C PRO A 111 14.56 -23.71 4.30
N GLN A 112 14.10 -24.77 4.98
CA GLN A 112 12.69 -25.14 5.08
C GLN A 112 11.80 -24.10 5.79
N LYS A 113 12.39 -23.15 6.53
CA LYS A 113 11.66 -22.02 7.12
C LYS A 113 11.32 -20.93 6.10
N VAL A 114 11.85 -21.04 4.88
CA VAL A 114 11.46 -20.22 3.73
C VAL A 114 10.59 -21.09 2.82
N LEU A 115 9.31 -20.75 2.73
CA LEU A 115 8.33 -21.44 1.91
C LEU A 115 8.05 -20.64 0.64
N LEU A 116 8.51 -21.10 -0.52
CA LEU A 116 8.13 -20.50 -1.80
C LEU A 116 6.70 -20.91 -2.16
N MET A 117 5.82 -19.93 -2.38
CA MET A 117 4.40 -20.17 -2.64
C MET A 117 4.02 -19.98 -4.12
N GLY A 118 4.72 -19.11 -4.83
CA GLY A 118 4.45 -18.81 -6.23
C GLY A 118 4.73 -17.34 -6.57
N GLU A 119 4.20 -16.88 -7.70
CA GLU A 119 4.35 -15.50 -8.16
C GLU A 119 3.17 -14.62 -7.70
N ALA A 120 3.46 -13.39 -7.28
CA ALA A 120 2.46 -12.42 -6.89
C ALA A 120 1.86 -11.73 -8.12
N GLN A 121 0.70 -12.17 -8.58
CA GLN A 121 0.02 -11.60 -9.76
C GLN A 121 -0.33 -10.12 -9.60
N ASP A 122 -0.65 -9.70 -8.38
CA ASP A 122 -1.03 -8.32 -8.10
C ASP A 122 0.17 -7.39 -7.83
N TYR A 123 1.38 -7.95 -7.72
CA TYR A 123 2.60 -7.18 -7.53
C TYR A 123 3.00 -6.48 -8.84
N GLY A 124 3.14 -5.17 -8.79
CA GLY A 124 3.63 -4.41 -9.92
C GLY A 124 4.35 -3.13 -9.53
N THR A 125 4.79 -2.40 -10.55
CA THR A 125 5.38 -1.07 -10.41
C THR A 125 4.44 -0.03 -11.01
N CYS A 126 4.34 1.12 -10.35
CA CYS A 126 3.51 2.23 -10.79
C CYS A 126 3.82 2.65 -12.23
N LYS A 127 2.80 2.71 -13.09
CA LYS A 127 2.90 3.17 -14.49
C LYS A 127 2.97 4.70 -14.65
N GLY A 128 3.03 5.42 -13.54
CA GLY A 128 3.14 6.88 -13.54
C GLY A 128 4.53 7.36 -13.96
N VAL A 129 4.59 8.59 -14.45
CA VAL A 129 5.86 9.27 -14.77
C VAL A 129 6.11 10.35 -13.72
N LYS A 130 7.33 10.42 -13.21
CA LYS A 130 7.77 11.46 -12.27
C LYS A 130 7.87 12.81 -12.99
N LYS A 131 7.99 13.91 -12.24
CA LYS A 131 8.12 15.26 -12.82
C LYS A 131 9.39 15.44 -13.67
N ASN A 132 10.43 14.65 -13.41
CA ASN A 132 11.68 14.63 -14.17
C ASN A 132 11.61 13.80 -15.48
N GLY A 133 10.46 13.18 -15.79
CA GLY A 133 10.29 12.35 -16.98
C GLY A 133 10.64 10.87 -16.79
N GLU A 134 11.20 10.48 -15.63
CA GLU A 134 11.51 9.07 -15.34
C GLU A 134 10.27 8.25 -14.95
N PRO A 135 10.25 6.93 -15.21
CA PRO A 135 9.19 6.06 -14.71
C PRO A 135 9.17 6.04 -13.17
N CYS A 136 7.97 5.92 -12.60
CA CYS A 136 7.81 5.76 -11.17
C CYS A 136 8.35 4.39 -10.73
N SER A 137 9.14 4.37 -9.66
CA SER A 137 9.74 3.15 -9.10
C SER A 137 8.95 2.59 -7.90
N GLN A 138 7.76 3.15 -7.62
CA GLN A 138 6.97 2.75 -6.47
C GLN A 138 6.19 1.47 -6.76
N ILE A 139 6.22 0.53 -5.82
CA ILE A 139 5.42 -0.70 -5.90
C ILE A 139 3.93 -0.40 -5.78
N VAL A 140 3.11 -1.24 -6.39
CA VAL A 140 1.64 -1.17 -6.37
C VAL A 140 1.06 -2.57 -6.19
N ASN A 141 -0.15 -2.63 -5.62
CA ASN A 141 -0.93 -3.86 -5.46
C ASN A 141 -2.28 -3.68 -6.18
N MET A 142 -2.56 -4.50 -7.21
CA MET A 142 -3.75 -4.47 -8.09
C MET A 142 -3.95 -3.18 -8.92
N CYS A 143 -3.61 -2.02 -8.37
CA CYS A 143 -3.76 -0.72 -8.98
C CYS A 143 -2.59 -0.39 -9.92
N GLN A 144 -2.88 0.30 -11.03
CA GLN A 144 -1.85 0.67 -12.01
C GLN A 144 -0.96 1.85 -11.57
N PHE A 145 -1.36 2.59 -10.53
CA PHE A 145 -0.71 3.81 -10.07
C PHE A 145 -0.53 3.78 -8.55
N CYS A 146 0.57 4.37 -8.06
CA CYS A 146 0.79 4.57 -6.62
C CYS A 146 -0.11 5.69 -6.08
N GLN A 147 -0.23 5.82 -4.76
CA GLN A 147 -1.10 6.81 -4.12
C GLN A 147 -0.92 8.25 -4.64
N TYR A 148 0.33 8.65 -4.92
CA TYR A 148 0.63 9.96 -5.49
C TYR A 148 0.03 10.12 -6.89
N HIS A 149 0.28 9.14 -7.77
CA HIS A 149 -0.20 9.19 -9.16
C HIS A 149 -1.70 8.93 -9.27
N VAL A 150 -2.32 8.16 -8.36
CA VAL A 150 -3.78 8.03 -8.27
C VAL A 150 -4.42 9.40 -8.00
N LYS A 151 -3.92 10.16 -7.02
CA LYS A 151 -4.40 11.53 -6.74
C LYS A 151 -4.22 12.45 -7.94
N ALA A 152 -3.09 12.34 -8.65
CA ALA A 152 -2.83 13.12 -9.85
C ALA A 152 -3.79 12.77 -11.01
N GLN A 153 -4.03 11.48 -11.26
CA GLN A 153 -4.97 11.01 -12.27
C GLN A 153 -6.41 11.39 -11.93
N TYR A 154 -6.80 11.27 -10.66
CA TYR A 154 -8.12 11.69 -10.19
C TYR A 154 -8.36 13.19 -10.50
N LYS A 155 -7.40 14.06 -10.15
CA LYS A 155 -7.49 15.50 -10.47
C LYS A 155 -7.56 15.78 -11.97
N LYS A 156 -6.79 15.04 -12.77
CA LYS A 156 -6.78 15.17 -14.24
C LYS A 156 -8.09 14.69 -14.88
N MET A 157 -8.74 13.70 -14.29
CA MET A 157 -10.01 13.17 -14.78
C MET A 157 -11.20 14.01 -14.30
N SER A 158 -11.15 14.52 -13.06
CA SER A 158 -12.16 15.41 -12.51
C SER A 158 -12.21 16.76 -13.22
N SER A 159 -11.07 17.29 -13.71
CA SER A 159 -11.06 18.53 -14.50
C SER A 159 -11.71 18.39 -15.88
N LYS A 160 -11.86 17.15 -16.38
CA LYS A 160 -12.49 16.87 -17.67
C LYS A 160 -13.99 16.56 -17.56
N ARG A 161 -14.52 16.37 -16.33
CA ARG A 161 -15.95 16.14 -16.08
C ARG A 161 -16.56 17.33 -15.37
N ALA A 162 -17.38 18.10 -16.07
CA ALA A 162 -18.07 19.27 -15.53
C ALA A 162 -18.92 18.95 -14.27
N GLU A 163 -19.51 17.75 -14.20
CA GLU A 163 -20.33 17.35 -13.05
C GLU A 163 -19.54 17.16 -11.74
N LEU A 164 -18.25 16.79 -11.83
CA LEU A 164 -17.35 16.69 -10.67
C LEU A 164 -16.69 18.02 -10.30
N GLN A 165 -16.87 19.06 -11.12
CA GLN A 165 -16.45 20.44 -10.84
C GLN A 165 -17.52 21.24 -10.08
N SER A 166 -18.68 20.63 -9.78
CA SER A 166 -19.82 21.32 -9.15
C SER A 166 -19.62 21.67 -7.66
N SER A 167 -18.52 21.27 -7.03
CA SER A 167 -18.08 21.85 -5.76
C SER A 167 -17.51 23.26 -6.00
N PHE A 168 -18.40 24.22 -6.17
CA PHE A 168 -18.11 25.64 -6.24
C PHE A 168 -17.14 26.06 -5.11
N SER A 169 -15.88 26.32 -5.48
CA SER A 169 -14.86 26.90 -4.59
C SER A 169 -14.55 28.36 -4.99
N GLY A 170 -15.59 29.12 -5.33
CA GLY A 170 -15.48 30.56 -5.53
C GLY A 170 -15.68 31.32 -4.21
N LYS A 171 -14.93 32.40 -3.99
CA LYS A 171 -15.30 33.39 -2.96
C LYS A 171 -16.71 33.91 -3.29
N ALA A 172 -17.60 33.89 -2.29
CA ALA A 172 -18.92 34.51 -2.42
C ALA A 172 -18.75 35.95 -2.96
N PRO A 173 -19.48 36.35 -4.02
CA PRO A 173 -19.32 37.67 -4.59
C PRO A 173 -19.65 38.73 -3.53
N ASN A 174 -18.73 39.65 -3.32
CA ASN A 174 -18.88 40.71 -2.34
C ASN A 174 -20.05 41.61 -2.73
N LYS A 175 -21.11 41.59 -1.91
CA LYS A 175 -22.16 42.60 -1.72
C LYS A 175 -22.43 43.53 -2.93
N PHE A 176 -23.43 43.17 -3.73
CA PHE A 176 -24.25 44.18 -4.41
C PHE A 176 -25.04 44.95 -3.33
N LYS A 177 -24.61 46.18 -3.03
CA LYS A 177 -25.42 47.18 -2.32
C LYS A 177 -26.53 47.64 -3.28
N GLY A 178 -27.74 47.14 -3.09
CA GLY A 178 -28.92 47.59 -3.85
C GLY A 178 -30.20 47.00 -3.30
N LYS A 179 -30.96 47.85 -2.59
CA LYS A 179 -32.35 47.75 -2.12
C LYS A 179 -33.10 46.40 -2.31
N GLY A 180 -33.47 45.83 -1.15
CA GLY A 180 -34.78 45.25 -0.86
C GLY A 180 -35.40 44.31 -1.89
N SER A 181 -35.11 43.01 -1.78
CA SER A 181 -36.06 41.94 -2.07
C SER A 181 -35.62 40.70 -1.28
N ASN A 182 -36.55 40.11 -0.53
CA ASN A 182 -36.27 38.98 0.34
C ASN A 182 -35.79 37.78 -0.51
N LEU A 183 -34.70 37.14 -0.09
CA LEU A 183 -34.05 36.00 -0.78
C LEU A 183 -35.04 34.86 -1.10
N ARG A 184 -36.10 34.73 -0.29
CA ARG A 184 -37.18 33.75 -0.44
C ARG A 184 -38.02 33.95 -1.71
N GLU A 185 -38.15 35.18 -2.19
CA GLU A 185 -38.96 35.51 -3.38
C GLU A 185 -38.18 35.21 -4.67
N LYS A 186 -36.85 35.34 -4.64
CA LYS A 186 -35.95 34.96 -5.75
C LYS A 186 -35.72 33.46 -5.88
N LEU A 187 -35.95 32.70 -4.81
CA LEU A 187 -35.81 31.24 -4.79
C LEU A 187 -37.11 30.50 -5.15
N CYS A 188 -38.26 31.17 -5.10
CA CYS A 188 -39.57 30.52 -5.21
C CYS A 188 -40.43 30.92 -6.42
N GLN A 189 -39.89 31.55 -7.46
CA GLN A 189 -40.59 31.65 -8.74
C GLN A 189 -39.74 31.15 -9.90
N ASP A 190 -40.37 30.22 -10.63
CA ASP A 190 -39.94 29.49 -11.82
C ASP A 190 -38.83 28.44 -11.63
N GLY A 191 -39.28 27.29 -11.11
CA GLY A 191 -38.87 25.96 -11.57
C GLY A 191 -37.38 25.63 -11.49
N PHE A 192 -36.95 25.12 -10.34
CA PHE A 192 -35.65 24.46 -10.25
C PHE A 192 -35.73 23.07 -10.89
N TYR A 193 -35.18 22.93 -12.09
CA TYR A 193 -35.10 21.66 -12.81
C TYR A 193 -33.83 20.90 -12.41
N TYR A 194 -33.99 19.80 -11.68
CA TYR A 194 -32.95 18.79 -11.52
C TYR A 194 -33.59 17.41 -11.68
N GLY A 195 -33.08 16.58 -12.61
CA GLY A 195 -33.36 15.14 -12.60
C GLY A 195 -34.52 14.59 -13.43
N GLY A 196 -35.02 15.28 -14.46
CA GLY A 196 -35.67 14.61 -15.59
C GLY A 196 -36.93 13.76 -15.32
N VAL A 197 -37.76 14.08 -14.33
CA VAL A 197 -39.12 13.53 -14.20
C VAL A 197 -40.04 14.55 -13.51
N SER A 198 -41.11 14.93 -14.21
CA SER A 198 -42.22 15.68 -13.64
C SER A 198 -43.30 14.68 -13.19
N SER A 199 -43.76 14.80 -11.95
CA SER A 199 -45.04 14.23 -11.54
C SER A 199 -45.78 15.22 -10.66
N ALA A 200 -47.00 15.55 -11.06
CA ALA A 200 -47.93 16.36 -10.28
C ALA A 200 -48.44 15.53 -9.11
N ALA A 201 -47.99 15.84 -7.89
CA ALA A 201 -48.60 15.30 -6.69
C ALA A 201 -49.70 16.27 -6.22
N CYS A 202 -50.94 15.82 -6.39
CA CYS A 202 -52.12 16.37 -5.73
C CYS A 202 -52.01 16.20 -4.20
N ALA A 203 -52.53 17.17 -3.44
CA ALA A 203 -53.36 17.03 -2.22
C ALA A 203 -53.43 18.41 -1.53
N ALA A 204 -54.55 19.12 -1.53
CA ALA A 204 -55.77 18.93 -0.73
C ALA A 204 -55.74 19.69 0.62
N SER A 205 -56.80 20.50 0.81
CA SER A 205 -57.38 21.05 2.05
C SER A 205 -56.66 22.22 2.75
N MET A 206 -57.20 23.44 2.63
CA MET A 206 -58.37 23.96 3.38
C MET A 206 -59.10 25.01 2.55
#